data_AF-A0A2I1C5B1-F1
#
_entry.id   AF-A0A2I1C5B1-F1
#
_cell.length_a   1.000
_cell.length_b   1.000
_cell.length_c   1.000
_cell.angle_alpha   90.00
_cell.angle_beta   90.00
_cell.angle_gamma   90.00
#
_symmetry.space_group_name_H-M   'P 1'
#
loop_
_entity.id
_entity.type
_entity.pdbx_description
1 polymer ?
#
loop_
_entity_poly.entity_id
_entity_poly.type
_entity_poly.pdbx_seq_one_letter_code
_entity_poly.pdbx_strand_id
1 'polypeptide(L)'
;MNIFRKLRGKASRSSRGSKPAPSAPATIAESESVNPSPPPRAMHISEVKREPTWLSSIYSPGSKIQSITIMVANAKGAADYLRLYRLLQRETDYGSEFDPTTGGYDTDYLCDGYMYNVCFDSVPDPTGLWAAKSALLTIMQHVCLVLTYDASSRESWDELAAVCEGMRSRSEDGVLSPYPFLATVIVTMGEGEGEGEECPMSVLQGEAETFATQRNYLFVKVSRRTGRGVCDAVGSLVERAHGARGQYAMDQEGEPQRYKRAQVLKALFSP
;
A
#
# COMPACT_ATOMS: atom_id res chain seq x y z
N MET A 1 -36.28 54.24 -24.33
CA MET A 1 -36.27 55.51 -25.09
C MET A 1 -35.58 55.26 -26.42
N ASN A 2 -36.36 55.45 -27.48
CA ASN A 2 -36.08 55.53 -28.92
C ASN A 2 -34.67 56.02 -29.33
N ILE A 3 -34.07 55.80 -30.52
CA ILE A 3 -34.30 55.04 -31.78
C ILE A 3 -33.13 55.47 -32.71
N PHE A 4 -32.53 54.52 -33.44
CA PHE A 4 -31.95 54.61 -34.80
C PHE A 4 -30.80 55.57 -35.16
N ARG A 5 -29.80 55.01 -35.88
CA ARG A 5 -29.54 55.40 -37.28
C ARG A 5 -29.00 54.25 -38.15
N LYS A 6 -29.83 53.93 -39.15
CA LYS A 6 -29.63 53.12 -40.36
C LYS A 6 -28.48 53.65 -41.22
N LEU A 7 -27.75 52.74 -41.88
CA LEU A 7 -27.31 52.94 -43.27
C LEU A 7 -27.72 51.71 -44.10
N ARG A 8 -28.16 52.00 -45.33
CA ARG A 8 -28.99 51.17 -46.21
C ARG A 8 -28.34 51.16 -47.59
N GLY A 9 -28.22 49.98 -48.20
CA GLY A 9 -27.96 49.79 -49.63
C GLY A 9 -27.90 48.30 -49.95
N LYS A 10 -29.04 47.65 -50.28
CA LYS A 10 -29.55 47.32 -51.63
C LYS A 10 -28.54 46.47 -52.43
N ALA A 11 -28.74 45.21 -52.87
CA ALA A 11 -29.86 44.33 -53.24
C ALA A 11 -29.72 43.91 -54.72
N SER A 12 -29.68 42.58 -54.98
CA SER A 12 -30.07 41.82 -56.21
C SER A 12 -29.11 40.62 -56.36
N ARG A 13 -29.48 39.37 -56.66
CA ARG A 13 -30.68 38.78 -57.28
C ARG A 13 -30.78 37.27 -56.94
N SER A 14 -32.00 36.81 -56.70
CA SER A 14 -32.64 35.49 -56.93
C SER A 14 -31.86 34.35 -57.61
N SER A 15 -31.95 33.11 -57.10
CA SER A 15 -32.88 32.09 -57.62
C SER A 15 -32.74 30.69 -56.95
N ARG A 16 -33.89 30.01 -56.76
CA ARG A 16 -34.13 28.54 -56.62
C ARG A 16 -33.39 27.83 -55.46
N GLY A 17 -34.03 27.26 -54.44
CA GLY A 17 -35.24 26.46 -54.45
C GLY A 17 -34.87 24.98 -54.29
N SER A 18 -34.69 24.50 -53.06
CA SER A 18 -34.89 23.09 -52.65
C SER A 18 -34.71 22.93 -51.14
N LYS A 19 -35.77 22.47 -50.48
CA LYS A 19 -35.86 22.09 -49.07
C LYS A 19 -34.98 20.85 -48.82
N PRO A 20 -34.06 20.79 -47.82
CA PRO A 20 -33.40 19.54 -47.48
C PRO A 20 -34.35 18.64 -46.68
N ALA A 21 -34.43 17.37 -47.08
CA ALA A 21 -35.10 16.30 -46.33
C ALA A 21 -34.38 16.03 -45.00
N PRO A 22 -35.06 15.52 -43.96
CA PRO A 22 -34.42 15.21 -42.69
C PRO A 22 -33.50 13.99 -42.87
N SER A 23 -32.20 14.19 -42.66
CA SER A 23 -31.20 13.12 -42.65
C SER A 23 -31.34 12.26 -41.38
N ALA A 24 -31.15 10.96 -41.57
CA ALA A 24 -31.28 9.87 -40.60
C ALA A 24 -30.46 10.08 -39.30
N PRO A 25 -30.81 9.39 -38.19
CA PRO A 25 -30.09 9.51 -36.94
C PRO A 25 -28.66 9.00 -37.11
N ALA A 26 -27.70 9.76 -36.58
CA ALA A 26 -26.30 9.38 -36.55
C ALA A 26 -26.14 8.07 -35.76
N THR A 27 -25.56 7.07 -36.41
CA THR A 27 -25.07 5.85 -35.78
C THR A 27 -24.07 6.25 -34.70
N ILE A 28 -24.42 6.01 -33.43
CA ILE A 28 -23.50 6.11 -32.31
C ILE A 28 -22.42 5.05 -32.58
N ALA A 29 -21.21 5.51 -32.85
CA ALA A 29 -20.04 4.65 -32.79
C ALA A 29 -19.94 4.17 -31.34
N GLU A 30 -20.21 2.89 -31.11
CA GLU A 30 -19.88 2.22 -29.87
C GLU A 30 -18.38 2.38 -29.69
N SER A 31 -17.99 3.30 -28.80
CA SER A 31 -16.63 3.36 -28.29
C SER A 31 -16.37 2.00 -27.64
N GLU A 32 -15.46 1.21 -28.23
CA GLU A 32 -14.88 0.05 -27.57
C GLU A 32 -14.54 0.47 -26.15
N SER A 33 -15.25 -0.10 -25.17
CA SER A 33 -14.83 -0.01 -23.79
C SER A 33 -13.49 -0.74 -23.74
N VAL A 34 -12.39 0.00 -23.82
CA VAL A 34 -11.06 -0.49 -23.46
C VAL A 34 -11.21 -0.92 -22.01
N ASN A 35 -11.43 -2.22 -21.82
CA ASN A 35 -11.54 -2.81 -20.51
C ASN A 35 -10.19 -2.49 -19.85
N PRO A 36 -10.15 -1.65 -18.81
CA PRO A 36 -8.88 -1.25 -18.23
C PRO A 36 -8.16 -2.51 -17.82
N SER A 37 -6.89 -2.65 -18.23
CA SER A 37 -6.04 -3.74 -17.76
C SER A 37 -6.17 -3.84 -16.25
N PRO A 38 -6.25 -5.05 -15.68
CA PRO A 38 -6.38 -5.22 -14.25
C PRO A 38 -5.24 -4.47 -13.55
N PRO A 39 -5.49 -3.87 -12.37
CA PRO A 39 -4.44 -3.19 -11.63
C PRO A 39 -3.26 -4.13 -11.41
N PRO A 40 -2.03 -3.60 -11.43
CA PRO A 40 -0.84 -4.44 -11.33
C PRO A 40 -0.85 -5.19 -10.00
N ARG A 41 -0.70 -6.52 -10.09
CA ARG A 41 -0.66 -7.42 -8.93
C ARG A 41 0.78 -7.65 -8.53
N ALA A 42 1.07 -7.52 -7.23
CA ALA A 42 2.38 -7.87 -6.71
C ALA A 42 2.52 -9.39 -6.57
N MET A 43 3.70 -9.91 -6.91
CA MET A 43 4.04 -11.33 -6.79
C MET A 43 5.36 -11.49 -6.05
N HIS A 44 5.41 -12.41 -5.10
CA HIS A 44 6.66 -12.74 -4.41
C HIS A 44 7.63 -13.44 -5.38
N ILE A 45 8.94 -13.21 -5.22
CA ILE A 45 9.96 -13.77 -6.13
C ILE A 45 9.94 -15.30 -6.22
N SER A 46 9.51 -16.00 -5.16
CA SER A 46 9.36 -17.46 -5.21
C SER A 46 8.23 -17.92 -6.13
N GLU A 47 7.16 -17.14 -6.29
CA GLU A 47 6.09 -17.39 -7.24
C GLU A 47 6.57 -17.14 -8.67
N VAL A 48 7.29 -16.04 -8.88
CA VAL A 48 7.88 -15.70 -10.19
C VAL A 48 8.84 -16.78 -10.68
N LYS A 49 9.69 -17.33 -9.80
CA LYS A 49 10.61 -18.44 -10.14
C LYS A 49 9.90 -19.73 -10.55
N ARG A 50 8.65 -19.92 -10.12
CA ARG A 50 7.82 -21.07 -10.50
C ARG A 50 7.10 -20.86 -11.85
N GLU A 51 7.03 -19.62 -12.34
CA GLU A 51 6.41 -19.30 -13.63
C GLU A 51 7.47 -19.01 -14.73
N PRO A 52 7.62 -19.89 -15.73
CA PRO A 52 8.64 -19.74 -16.79
C PRO A 52 8.54 -18.45 -17.60
N THR A 53 7.32 -17.93 -17.74
CA THR A 53 6.99 -16.80 -18.62
C THR A 53 7.57 -15.47 -18.10
N TRP A 54 7.66 -15.30 -16.78
CA TRP A 54 8.05 -14.04 -16.15
C TRP A 54 9.56 -13.86 -16.00
N LEU A 55 10.35 -14.92 -16.15
CA LEU A 55 11.82 -14.85 -16.08
C LEU A 55 12.40 -13.85 -17.10
N SER A 56 11.74 -13.68 -18.24
CA SER A 56 12.13 -12.72 -19.27
C SER A 56 11.86 -11.25 -18.92
N SER A 57 10.94 -10.98 -17.98
CA SER A 57 10.59 -9.62 -17.52
C SER A 57 11.28 -9.19 -16.24
N ILE A 58 12.04 -10.08 -15.57
CA ILE A 58 12.71 -9.78 -14.29
C ILE A 58 13.75 -8.65 -14.43
N TYR A 59 14.25 -8.43 -15.65
CA TYR A 59 15.23 -7.39 -15.93
C TYR A 59 14.79 -6.55 -17.13
N SER A 60 14.04 -5.49 -16.87
CA SER A 60 14.05 -4.35 -17.79
C SER A 60 15.38 -3.62 -17.62
N PRO A 61 16.25 -3.52 -18.65
CA PRO A 61 17.51 -2.78 -18.54
C PRO A 61 17.24 -1.34 -18.08
N GLY A 62 17.74 -0.99 -16.89
CA GLY A 62 17.56 0.34 -16.30
C GLY A 62 16.46 0.49 -15.23
N SER A 63 15.70 -0.56 -14.89
CA SER A 63 14.76 -0.50 -13.77
C SER A 63 15.53 -0.50 -12.43
N LYS A 64 15.56 0.65 -11.76
CA LYS A 64 16.11 0.75 -10.39
C LYS A 64 15.22 -0.05 -9.44
N ILE A 65 15.84 -0.90 -8.63
CA ILE A 65 15.19 -1.58 -7.51
C ILE A 65 14.66 -0.51 -6.55
N GLN A 66 13.40 -0.65 -6.13
CA GLN A 66 12.81 0.22 -5.12
C GLN A 66 12.84 -0.47 -3.76
N SER A 67 12.99 0.30 -2.69
CA SER A 67 13.00 -0.22 -1.32
C SER A 67 11.70 0.07 -0.58
N ILE A 68 11.19 -0.93 0.12
CA ILE A 68 10.06 -0.81 1.04
C ILE A 68 10.55 -1.25 2.42
N THR A 69 10.41 -0.38 3.41
CA THR A 69 10.58 -0.73 4.82
C THR A 69 9.20 -0.98 5.43
N ILE A 70 8.97 -2.19 5.91
CA ILE A 70 7.82 -2.55 6.72
C ILE A 70 8.21 -2.44 8.18
N MET A 71 7.71 -1.40 8.86
CA MET A 71 7.82 -1.28 10.30
C MET A 71 6.71 -2.11 10.95
N VAL A 72 7.08 -3.01 11.85
CA VAL A 72 6.12 -3.85 12.57
C VAL A 72 5.99 -3.36 14.00
N ALA A 73 4.77 -3.00 14.39
CA ALA A 73 4.38 -2.79 15.78
C ALA A 73 3.51 -3.98 16.21
N ASN A 74 3.93 -4.68 17.25
CA ASN A 74 3.26 -5.87 17.73
C ASN A 74 2.66 -5.64 19.11
N ALA A 75 1.39 -5.98 19.27
CA ALA A 75 0.80 -6.08 20.60
C ALA A 75 1.41 -7.25 21.37
N LYS A 76 1.18 -7.28 22.68
CA LYS A 76 1.62 -8.36 23.56
C LYS A 76 1.11 -9.71 23.04
N GLY A 77 2.05 -10.67 22.97
CA GLY A 77 1.79 -12.03 22.48
C GLY A 77 1.62 -12.16 20.96
N ALA A 78 1.59 -11.05 20.21
CA ALA A 78 1.49 -11.05 18.76
C ALA A 78 2.85 -11.29 18.07
N ALA A 79 2.83 -11.45 16.75
CA ALA A 79 4.05 -11.66 15.98
C ALA A 79 4.83 -10.37 15.79
N ASP A 80 6.10 -10.36 16.19
CA ASP A 80 7.05 -9.30 15.85
C ASP A 80 7.51 -9.40 14.38
N TYR A 81 8.36 -8.45 13.95
CA TYR A 81 8.89 -8.39 12.59
C TYR A 81 9.60 -9.69 12.18
N LEU A 82 10.40 -10.28 13.08
CA LEU A 82 11.13 -11.51 12.83
C LEU A 82 10.19 -12.69 12.65
N ARG A 83 9.16 -12.80 13.49
CA ARG A 83 8.15 -13.86 13.38
C ARG A 83 7.31 -13.68 12.12
N LEU A 84 6.97 -12.46 11.73
CA LEU A 84 6.27 -12.19 10.48
C LEU A 84 7.10 -12.58 9.25
N TYR A 85 8.39 -12.23 9.24
CA TYR A 85 9.32 -12.67 8.19
C TYR A 85 9.45 -14.20 8.12
N ARG A 86 9.56 -14.88 9.26
CA ARG A 86 9.57 -16.36 9.31
C ARG A 86 8.26 -16.97 8.79
N LEU A 87 7.12 -16.32 9.02
CA LEU A 87 5.83 -16.76 8.48
C LEU A 87 5.80 -16.59 6.95
N LEU A 88 6.36 -15.50 6.41
CA LEU A 88 6.54 -15.36 4.97
C LEU A 88 7.39 -16.49 4.39
N GLN A 89 8.52 -16.82 5.03
CA GLN A 89 9.38 -17.92 4.58
C GLN A 89 8.62 -19.26 4.54
N ARG A 90 7.76 -19.51 5.54
CA ARG A 90 6.91 -20.72 5.57
C ARG A 90 5.85 -20.73 4.47
N GLU A 91 5.20 -19.59 4.22
CA GLU A 91 4.17 -19.50 3.18
C GLU A 91 4.75 -19.70 1.78
N THR A 92 5.94 -19.14 1.55
CA THR A 92 6.58 -19.11 0.24
C THR A 92 7.47 -20.33 -0.04
N ASP A 93 7.81 -21.09 1.00
CA ASP A 93 8.87 -22.11 0.99
C ASP A 93 10.20 -21.55 0.46
N TYR A 94 10.47 -20.27 0.75
CA TYR A 94 11.61 -19.52 0.26
C TYR A 94 12.56 -19.14 1.41
N GLY A 95 13.85 -19.38 1.22
CA GLY A 95 14.87 -19.00 2.21
C GLY A 95 14.94 -19.91 3.44
N SER A 96 14.37 -21.11 3.40
CA SER A 96 14.45 -22.11 4.48
C SER A 96 15.88 -22.61 4.76
N GLU A 97 16.80 -22.42 3.80
CA GLU A 97 18.23 -22.75 3.92
C GLU A 97 19.09 -21.58 4.41
N PHE A 98 18.54 -20.37 4.52
CA PHE A 98 19.32 -19.17 4.87
C PHE A 98 19.34 -18.96 6.38
N ASP A 99 20.53 -18.85 6.96
CA ASP A 99 20.71 -18.53 8.38
C ASP A 99 20.45 -17.03 8.61
N PRO A 100 19.40 -16.65 9.35
CA PRO A 100 19.04 -15.25 9.60
C PRO A 100 20.05 -14.51 10.50
N THR A 101 21.09 -15.16 11.03
CA THR A 101 22.14 -14.47 11.81
C THR A 101 23.13 -13.65 10.96
N THR A 102 23.14 -13.81 9.63
CA THR A 102 24.12 -13.17 8.73
C THR A 102 23.52 -12.35 7.58
N GLY A 103 22.20 -12.41 7.35
CA GLY A 103 21.49 -11.69 6.30
C GLY A 103 20.46 -10.68 6.84
N GLY A 104 20.03 -9.75 6.00
CA GLY A 104 18.89 -8.88 6.28
C GLY A 104 17.58 -9.66 6.38
N TYR A 105 16.54 -9.02 6.95
CA TYR A 105 15.17 -9.55 6.95
C TYR A 105 14.44 -9.06 5.71
N ASP A 106 15.00 -9.32 4.53
CA ASP A 106 14.54 -8.79 3.26
C ASP A 106 14.05 -9.88 2.30
N THR A 107 13.18 -9.46 1.38
CA THR A 107 12.62 -10.32 0.33
C THR A 107 12.28 -9.49 -0.90
N ASP A 108 12.15 -10.12 -2.06
CA ASP A 108 11.84 -9.44 -3.31
C ASP A 108 10.42 -9.72 -3.80
N TYR A 109 9.77 -8.67 -4.28
CA TYR A 109 8.49 -8.71 -4.98
C TYR A 109 8.61 -8.09 -6.36
N LEU A 110 7.83 -8.60 -7.30
CA LEU A 110 7.65 -8.03 -8.63
C LEU A 110 6.26 -7.41 -8.73
N CYS A 111 6.15 -6.19 -9.24
CA CYS A 111 4.87 -5.53 -9.53
C CYS A 111 5.02 -4.69 -10.80
N ASP A 112 4.23 -5.00 -11.83
CA ASP A 112 4.28 -4.36 -13.16
C ASP A 112 5.68 -4.30 -13.80
N GLY A 113 6.47 -5.37 -13.65
CA GLY A 113 7.85 -5.42 -14.15
C GLY A 113 8.88 -4.63 -13.32
N TYR A 114 8.47 -4.02 -12.20
CA TYR A 114 9.38 -3.38 -11.24
C TYR A 114 9.67 -4.29 -10.06
N MET A 115 10.94 -4.37 -9.68
CA MET A 115 11.39 -5.12 -8.50
C MET A 115 11.40 -4.24 -7.25
N TYR A 116 10.85 -4.77 -6.18
CA TYR A 116 10.78 -4.17 -4.86
C TYR A 116 11.50 -5.06 -3.86
N ASN A 117 12.53 -4.52 -3.22
CA ASN A 117 13.14 -5.14 -2.05
C ASN A 117 12.37 -4.68 -0.81
N VAL A 118 11.83 -5.63 -0.06
CA VAL A 118 10.97 -5.42 1.10
C VAL A 118 11.73 -5.87 2.34
N CYS A 119 12.03 -4.94 3.24
CA CYS A 119 12.72 -5.18 4.51
C CYS A 119 11.73 -5.12 5.68
N PHE A 120 11.81 -6.08 6.60
CA PHE A 120 11.05 -6.10 7.84
C PHE A 120 11.89 -5.56 9.00
N ASP A 121 11.38 -4.53 9.66
CA ASP A 121 12.01 -3.91 10.82
C ASP A 121 11.03 -3.79 11.99
N SER A 122 11.53 -3.81 13.22
CA SER A 122 10.76 -3.36 14.37
C SER A 122 10.50 -1.86 14.28
N VAL A 123 9.36 -1.38 14.80
CA VAL A 123 9.23 0.06 15.08
C VAL A 123 10.40 0.54 15.97
N PRO A 124 10.94 1.75 15.72
CA PRO A 124 12.00 2.32 16.54
C PRO A 124 11.68 2.33 18.03
N ASP A 125 12.57 1.75 18.84
CA ASP A 125 12.54 1.96 20.29
C ASP A 125 13.00 3.40 20.59
N PRO A 126 12.23 4.21 21.35
CA PRO A 126 12.63 5.56 21.77
C PRO A 126 13.97 5.62 22.51
N THR A 127 14.45 4.50 23.06
CA THR A 127 15.71 4.38 23.80
C THR A 127 16.80 3.63 23.03
N GLY A 128 16.46 3.06 21.87
CA GLY A 128 17.37 2.21 21.08
C GLY A 128 18.27 2.99 20.11
N LEU A 129 19.08 2.24 19.34
CA LEU A 129 19.99 2.78 18.32
C LEU A 129 19.28 3.67 17.26
N TRP A 130 17.98 3.46 17.08
CA TRP A 130 17.09 4.22 16.20
C TRP A 130 16.71 5.60 16.73
N ALA A 131 16.83 5.85 18.04
CA ALA A 131 16.38 7.08 18.69
C ALA A 131 17.07 8.36 18.18
N ALA A 132 18.19 8.24 17.44
CA ALA A 132 19.08 9.36 17.18
C ALA A 132 19.37 9.69 15.71
N LYS A 133 18.87 8.96 14.69
CA LYS A 133 19.35 9.18 13.31
C LYS A 133 18.23 9.37 12.28
N SER A 134 17.73 10.60 12.17
CA SER A 134 16.91 11.05 11.03
C SER A 134 17.56 10.68 9.68
N ALA A 135 18.89 10.67 9.60
CA ALA A 135 19.64 10.25 8.41
C ALA A 135 19.31 8.81 7.95
N LEU A 136 19.08 7.87 8.89
CA LEU A 136 18.69 6.51 8.56
C LEU A 136 17.24 6.44 8.06
N LEU A 137 16.35 7.24 8.64
CA LEU A 137 14.96 7.33 8.20
C LEU A 137 14.85 8.01 6.82
N THR A 138 15.78 8.91 6.47
CA THR A 138 15.80 9.57 5.15
C THR A 138 16.27 8.70 3.99
N ILE A 139 16.92 7.56 4.25
CA ILE A 139 17.30 6.61 3.20
C ILE A 139 16.21 5.59 2.89
N MET A 140 15.16 5.51 3.72
CA MET A 140 13.99 4.69 3.42
C MET A 140 13.22 5.33 2.28
N GLN A 141 12.91 4.58 1.23
CA GLN A 141 12.13 5.09 0.10
C GLN A 141 10.64 5.04 0.42
N HIS A 142 10.07 3.85 0.57
CA HIS A 142 8.68 3.63 0.99
C HIS A 142 8.65 3.08 2.41
N VAL A 143 7.80 3.63 3.27
CA VAL A 143 7.65 3.18 4.65
C VAL A 143 6.19 2.77 4.88
N CYS A 144 5.97 1.53 5.28
CA CYS A 144 4.66 0.98 5.60
C CYS A 144 4.62 0.53 7.05
N LEU A 145 3.43 0.49 7.63
CA LEU A 145 3.21 0.02 9.00
C LEU A 145 2.41 -1.28 8.99
N VAL A 146 2.89 -2.28 9.71
CA VAL A 146 2.13 -3.49 10.02
C VAL A 146 1.89 -3.54 11.52
N LEU A 147 0.62 -3.67 11.88
CA LEU A 147 0.15 -3.77 13.26
C LEU A 147 -0.32 -5.19 13.50
N THR A 148 0.31 -5.91 14.42
CA THR A 148 -0.05 -7.31 14.69
C THR A 148 -0.74 -7.47 16.03
N TYR A 149 -1.80 -8.29 16.06
CA TYR A 149 -2.43 -8.74 17.29
C TYR A 149 -2.75 -10.23 17.26
N ASP A 150 -2.92 -10.82 18.45
CA ASP A 150 -3.38 -12.18 18.61
C ASP A 150 -4.92 -12.24 18.51
N ALA A 151 -5.43 -13.03 17.56
CA ALA A 151 -6.85 -13.23 17.37
C ALA A 151 -7.54 -13.79 18.64
N SER A 152 -6.83 -14.56 19.46
CA SER A 152 -7.37 -15.17 20.68
C SER A 152 -7.24 -14.31 21.93
N SER A 153 -6.76 -13.08 21.81
CA SER A 153 -6.52 -12.20 22.96
C SER A 153 -7.19 -10.86 22.77
N ARG A 154 -8.27 -10.64 23.54
CA ARG A 154 -8.91 -9.32 23.65
C ARG A 154 -7.94 -8.25 24.15
N GLU A 155 -7.08 -8.60 25.11
CA GLU A 155 -6.03 -7.71 25.62
C GLU A 155 -5.07 -7.28 24.50
N SER A 156 -4.66 -8.21 23.63
CA SER A 156 -3.79 -7.93 22.48
C SER A 156 -4.46 -6.99 21.47
N TRP A 157 -5.76 -7.17 21.23
CA TRP A 157 -6.54 -6.26 20.38
C TRP A 157 -6.69 -4.87 21.01
N ASP A 158 -7.09 -4.77 22.28
CA ASP A 158 -7.32 -3.50 22.95
C ASP A 158 -6.01 -2.69 23.05
N GLU A 159 -4.87 -3.35 23.26
CA GLU A 159 -3.54 -2.72 23.19
C GLU A 159 -3.25 -2.16 21.79
N LEU A 160 -3.45 -2.95 20.73
CA LEU A 160 -3.27 -2.49 19.34
C LEU A 160 -4.16 -1.29 19.03
N ALA A 161 -5.43 -1.36 19.40
CA ALA A 161 -6.41 -0.29 19.19
C ALA A 161 -5.99 0.99 19.93
N ALA A 162 -5.54 0.88 21.18
CA ALA A 162 -5.03 2.01 21.96
C ALA A 162 -3.79 2.64 21.31
N VAL A 163 -2.85 1.83 20.80
CA VAL A 163 -1.69 2.33 20.04
C VAL A 163 -2.14 3.07 18.79
N CYS A 164 -3.09 2.53 18.03
CA CYS A 164 -3.65 3.18 16.84
C CYS A 164 -4.24 4.55 17.15
N GLU A 165 -5.09 4.64 18.18
CA GLU A 165 -5.69 5.90 18.60
C GLU A 165 -4.65 6.90 19.09
N GLY A 166 -3.64 6.44 19.84
CA GLY A 166 -2.53 7.28 20.28
C GLY A 166 -1.67 7.81 19.13
N MET A 167 -1.46 7.04 18.06
CA MET A 167 -0.78 7.53 16.86
C MET A 167 -1.64 8.53 16.09
N ARG A 168 -2.95 8.29 16.03
CA ARG A 168 -3.91 9.12 15.31
C ARG A 168 -4.12 10.47 15.98
N SER A 169 -4.31 10.52 17.29
CA SER A 169 -4.50 11.78 18.04
C SER A 169 -3.33 12.73 17.81
N ARG A 170 -2.09 12.21 17.87
CA ARG A 170 -0.87 12.97 17.55
C ARG A 170 -0.82 13.47 16.09
N SER A 171 -1.50 12.80 15.17
CA SER A 171 -1.61 13.26 13.77
C SER A 171 -2.68 14.33 13.59
N GLU A 172 -3.82 14.20 14.28
CA GLU A 172 -4.92 15.17 14.24
C GLU A 172 -4.56 16.49 14.91
N ASP A 173 -3.71 16.48 15.95
CA ASP A 173 -3.12 17.67 16.58
C ASP A 173 -2.12 18.42 15.67
N GLY A 174 -1.95 17.98 14.41
CA GLY A 174 -1.07 18.59 13.42
C GLY A 174 0.41 18.28 13.60
N VAL A 175 0.79 17.63 14.72
CA VAL A 175 2.17 17.26 15.05
C VAL A 175 2.74 16.25 14.05
N LEU A 176 1.89 15.34 13.53
CA LEU A 176 2.29 14.29 12.59
C LEU A 176 1.61 14.38 11.22
N SER A 177 1.34 15.61 10.73
CA SER A 177 0.75 15.81 9.40
C SER A 177 1.81 16.18 8.34
N PRO A 178 1.90 15.45 7.21
CA PRO A 178 1.10 14.27 6.85
C PRO A 178 1.55 13.00 7.60
N TYR A 179 0.61 12.05 7.75
CA TYR A 179 0.87 10.72 8.32
C TYR A 179 2.05 10.06 7.58
N PRO A 180 3.06 9.52 8.29
CA PRO A 180 4.34 9.20 7.67
C PRO A 180 4.33 7.89 6.87
N PHE A 181 3.34 7.03 7.08
CA PHE A 181 3.26 5.73 6.42
C PHE A 181 2.49 5.83 5.11
N LEU A 182 2.99 5.14 4.10
CA LEU A 182 2.31 5.00 2.82
C LEU A 182 0.99 4.21 2.97
N ALA A 183 1.04 3.14 3.76
CA ALA A 183 -0.10 2.29 4.07
C ALA A 183 0.10 1.62 5.43
N THR A 184 -1.02 1.29 6.05
CA THR A 184 -1.09 0.55 7.31
C THR A 184 -1.89 -0.73 7.11
N VAL A 185 -1.38 -1.85 7.61
CA VAL A 185 -2.07 -3.15 7.61
C VAL A 185 -2.24 -3.61 9.05
N ILE A 186 -3.46 -4.00 9.42
CA ILE A 186 -3.72 -4.76 10.62
C ILE A 186 -3.67 -6.24 10.25
N VAL A 187 -2.79 -6.96 10.92
CA VAL A 187 -2.59 -8.41 10.73
C VAL A 187 -3.06 -9.13 11.98
N THR A 188 -4.06 -10.00 11.82
CA THR A 188 -4.49 -10.89 12.90
C THR A 188 -3.84 -12.26 12.78
N MET A 189 -3.34 -12.76 13.90
CA MET A 189 -2.66 -14.06 13.97
C MET A 189 -3.65 -15.13 14.44
N GLY A 190 -4.20 -15.91 13.52
CA GLY A 190 -5.18 -16.96 13.80
C GLY A 190 -4.64 -18.38 13.68
N GLU A 191 -5.35 -19.34 14.27
CA GLU A 191 -5.20 -20.74 13.91
C GLU A 191 -5.78 -20.95 12.51
N GLY A 192 -5.13 -21.80 11.70
CA GLY A 192 -5.48 -21.93 10.27
C GLY A 192 -6.92 -22.40 10.04
N GLU A 193 -7.45 -22.16 8.84
CA GLU A 193 -8.75 -22.69 8.40
C GLU A 193 -8.76 -24.22 8.54
N GLY A 194 -9.38 -24.75 9.59
CA GLY A 194 -9.36 -26.20 9.82
C GLY A 194 -9.95 -26.70 11.13
N GLU A 195 -10.03 -25.89 12.19
CA GLU A 195 -10.67 -26.34 13.44
C GLU A 195 -11.92 -25.53 13.72
N GLY A 196 -13.05 -26.20 13.46
CA GLY A 196 -14.37 -25.69 13.70
C GLY A 196 -14.65 -25.60 15.18
N GLU A 197 -14.83 -24.38 15.65
CA GLU A 197 -15.82 -24.00 16.63
C GLU A 197 -16.20 -22.57 16.28
N GLU A 198 -17.50 -22.24 16.31
CA GLU A 198 -17.98 -20.85 16.33
C GLU A 198 -17.49 -20.23 17.64
N CYS A 199 -16.22 -19.86 17.63
CA CYS A 199 -15.49 -19.35 18.77
C CYS A 199 -15.82 -17.85 18.89
N PRO A 200 -15.81 -17.25 20.11
CA PRO A 200 -15.94 -15.80 20.32
C PRO A 200 -14.98 -14.92 19.47
N MET A 201 -14.00 -15.57 18.83
CA MET A 201 -13.09 -15.06 17.80
C MET A 201 -13.78 -14.31 16.65
N SER A 202 -15.00 -14.71 16.25
CA SER A 202 -15.69 -14.09 15.11
C SER A 202 -16.10 -12.63 15.36
N VAL A 203 -16.48 -12.30 16.60
CA VAL A 203 -16.90 -10.95 17.00
C VAL A 203 -15.71 -9.99 17.04
N LEU A 204 -14.58 -10.44 17.62
CA LEU A 204 -13.36 -9.63 17.69
C LEU A 204 -12.78 -9.34 16.31
N GLN A 205 -12.84 -10.32 15.41
CA GLN A 205 -12.40 -10.15 14.04
C GLN A 205 -13.28 -9.16 13.27
N GLY A 206 -14.61 -9.25 13.39
CA GLY A 206 -15.53 -8.29 12.76
C GLY A 206 -15.34 -6.86 13.28
N GLU A 207 -15.04 -6.72 14.58
CA GLU A 207 -14.64 -5.43 15.18
C GLU A 207 -13.35 -4.90 14.55
N ALA A 208 -12.32 -5.74 14.41
CA ALA A 208 -11.04 -5.34 13.84
C ALA A 208 -11.13 -4.97 12.35
N GLU A 209 -11.93 -5.71 11.57
CA GLU A 209 -12.21 -5.39 10.16
C GLU A 209 -12.95 -4.05 10.02
N THR A 210 -13.96 -3.82 10.87
CA THR A 210 -14.69 -2.55 10.90
C THR A 210 -13.77 -1.40 11.29
N PHE A 211 -12.92 -1.62 12.30
CA PHE A 211 -11.94 -0.65 12.78
C PHE A 211 -10.93 -0.26 11.67
N ALA A 212 -10.42 -1.25 10.94
CA ALA A 212 -9.51 -1.05 9.80
C ALA A 212 -10.20 -0.26 8.69
N THR A 213 -11.42 -0.64 8.33
CA THR A 213 -12.21 0.03 7.28
C THR A 213 -12.46 1.51 7.60
N GLN A 214 -12.87 1.82 8.84
CA GLN A 214 -13.09 3.20 9.30
C GLN A 214 -11.83 4.08 9.22
N ARG A 215 -10.65 3.47 9.24
CA ARG A 215 -9.34 4.16 9.20
C ARG A 215 -8.64 4.03 7.86
N ASN A 216 -9.29 3.41 6.86
CA ASN A 216 -8.69 3.10 5.56
C ASN A 216 -7.38 2.30 5.69
N TYR A 217 -7.34 1.37 6.64
CA TYR A 217 -6.27 0.39 6.79
C TYR A 217 -6.65 -0.90 6.07
N LEU A 218 -5.65 -1.66 5.65
CA LEU A 218 -5.85 -3.03 5.19
C LEU A 218 -6.03 -3.95 6.40
N PHE A 219 -6.84 -5.00 6.27
CA PHE A 219 -6.97 -6.05 7.28
C PHE A 219 -6.66 -7.40 6.63
N VAL A 220 -5.75 -8.16 7.24
CA VAL A 220 -5.34 -9.47 6.73
C VAL A 220 -5.27 -10.48 7.86
N LYS A 221 -5.75 -11.69 7.58
CA LYS A 221 -5.59 -12.84 8.47
C LYS A 221 -4.36 -13.61 8.09
N VAL A 222 -3.56 -13.96 9.09
CA VAL A 222 -2.36 -14.77 8.92
C VAL A 222 -2.47 -16.05 9.74
N SER A 223 -2.23 -17.18 9.07
CA SER A 223 -2.12 -18.47 9.74
C SER A 223 -0.81 -18.58 10.51
N ARG A 224 -0.87 -18.75 11.83
CA ARG A 224 0.33 -19.00 12.67
C ARG A 224 1.12 -20.23 12.26
N ARG A 225 0.44 -21.22 11.68
CA ARG A 225 1.02 -22.51 11.28
C ARG A 225 1.74 -22.41 9.95
N THR A 226 1.01 -21.94 8.94
CA THR A 226 1.46 -21.99 7.53
C THR A 226 2.05 -20.69 7.03
N GLY A 227 1.80 -19.57 7.73
CA GLY A 227 2.10 -18.24 7.23
C GLY A 227 1.09 -17.71 6.21
N ARG A 228 0.13 -18.52 5.75
CA ARG A 228 -0.88 -18.13 4.75
C ARG A 228 -1.47 -16.75 5.07
N GLY A 229 -1.42 -15.86 4.09
CA GLY A 229 -1.90 -14.48 4.16
C GLY A 229 -0.79 -13.43 4.30
N VAL A 230 0.46 -13.79 4.63
CA VAL A 230 1.56 -12.82 4.71
C VAL A 230 1.91 -12.30 3.31
N CYS A 231 1.93 -13.16 2.29
CA CYS A 231 2.09 -12.75 0.90
C CYS A 231 1.03 -11.75 0.45
N ASP A 232 -0.24 -11.96 0.83
CA ASP A 232 -1.32 -11.02 0.49
C ASP A 232 -1.15 -9.67 1.18
N ALA A 233 -0.75 -9.68 2.46
CA ALA A 233 -0.47 -8.47 3.22
C ALA A 233 0.69 -7.66 2.61
N VAL A 234 1.82 -8.33 2.33
CA VAL A 234 3.01 -7.68 1.77
C VAL A 234 2.79 -7.29 0.31
N GLY A 235 2.14 -8.15 -0.48
CA GLY A 235 1.77 -7.87 -1.87
C GLY A 235 0.91 -6.62 -1.99
N SER A 236 -0.11 -6.49 -1.13
CA SER A 236 -0.94 -5.28 -1.08
C SER A 236 -0.12 -4.01 -0.75
N LEU A 237 0.87 -4.11 0.15
CA LEU A 237 1.78 -2.99 0.43
C LEU A 237 2.68 -2.64 -0.76
N VAL A 238 3.17 -3.65 -1.48
CA VAL A 238 3.97 -3.46 -2.71
C VAL A 238 3.14 -2.78 -3.79
N GLU A 239 1.88 -3.16 -3.97
CA GLU A 239 0.96 -2.52 -4.93
C GLU A 239 0.72 -1.05 -4.59
N ARG A 240 0.56 -0.72 -3.30
CA ARG A 240 0.46 0.66 -2.83
C ARG A 240 1.77 1.43 -3.10
N ALA A 241 2.92 0.83 -2.82
CA ALA A 241 4.24 1.41 -3.11
C ALA A 241 4.46 1.63 -4.61
N HIS A 242 3.95 0.73 -5.44
CA HIS A 242 3.99 0.87 -6.88
C HIS A 242 3.17 2.05 -7.38
N GLY A 243 1.94 2.22 -6.86
CA GLY A 243 1.10 3.38 -7.14
C GLY A 243 1.72 4.71 -6.68
N ALA A 244 2.47 4.68 -5.57
CA ALA A 244 3.13 5.86 -4.98
C ALA A 244 4.63 5.98 -5.33
N ARG A 245 5.13 5.26 -6.33
CA ARG A 245 6.58 5.16 -6.62
C ARG A 245 7.29 6.50 -6.83
N GLY A 246 6.57 7.51 -7.33
CA GLY A 246 7.09 8.87 -7.55
C GLY A 246 7.08 9.76 -6.30
N GLN A 247 6.39 9.36 -5.23
CA GLN A 247 6.18 10.22 -4.05
C GLN A 247 7.45 10.39 -3.21
N TYR A 248 8.36 9.42 -3.20
CA TYR A 248 9.58 9.47 -2.38
C TYR A 248 10.82 9.09 -3.19
N ALA A 249 10.99 9.68 -4.38
CA ALA A 249 12.07 9.36 -5.32
C ALA A 249 13.46 9.50 -4.69
N MET A 250 14.32 8.48 -4.77
CA MET A 250 15.63 8.41 -4.08
C MET A 250 16.72 9.38 -4.61
N ASP A 251 16.38 10.29 -5.52
CA ASP A 251 17.27 11.36 -5.97
C ASP A 251 17.30 12.53 -4.97
N GLN A 252 18.03 13.58 -5.34
CA GLN A 252 18.13 14.82 -4.57
C GLN A 252 16.80 15.58 -4.51
N GLU A 253 15.94 15.45 -5.53
CA GLU A 253 14.66 16.16 -5.57
C GLU A 253 13.69 15.61 -4.52
N GLY A 254 13.73 14.30 -4.24
CA GLY A 254 12.92 13.69 -3.18
C GLY A 254 13.48 13.84 -1.75
N GLU A 255 14.71 14.34 -1.57
CA GLU A 255 15.35 14.45 -0.25
C GLU A 255 14.53 15.28 0.76
N PRO A 256 14.01 16.48 0.41
CA PRO A 256 13.24 17.27 1.37
C PRO A 256 11.99 16.54 1.88
N GLN A 257 11.33 15.77 1.01
CA GLN A 257 10.13 15.02 1.37
C GLN A 257 10.46 13.81 2.26
N ARG A 258 11.55 13.09 1.98
CA ARG A 258 12.05 12.01 2.86
C ARG A 258 12.48 12.57 4.22
N TYR A 259 13.15 13.72 4.25
CA TYR A 259 13.54 14.40 5.49
C TYR A 259 12.34 14.81 6.32
N LYS A 260 11.32 15.42 5.71
CA LYS A 260 10.08 15.78 6.41
C LYS A 260 9.41 14.54 7.02
N ARG A 261 9.28 13.44 6.27
CA ARG A 261 8.73 12.18 6.78
C ARG A 261 9.57 11.62 7.93
N ALA A 262 10.89 11.66 7.83
CA ALA A 262 11.79 11.20 8.88
C ALA A 262 11.60 11.96 10.20
N GLN A 263 11.35 13.27 10.15
CA GLN A 263 11.03 14.06 11.35
C GLN A 263 9.70 13.64 11.97
N VAL A 264 8.68 13.38 11.16
CA VAL A 264 7.38 12.89 11.63
C VAL A 264 7.51 11.50 12.26
N LEU A 265 8.23 10.57 11.63
CA LEU A 265 8.51 9.25 12.21
C LEU A 265 9.25 9.36 13.55
N LYS A 266 10.25 10.24 13.63
CA LYS A 266 10.96 10.49 14.88
C LYS A 266 10.03 11.01 15.96
N ALA A 267 9.18 12.00 15.66
CA ALA A 267 8.22 12.54 16.61
C ALA A 267 7.17 11.51 17.06
N LEU A 268 6.71 10.65 16.14
CA LEU A 268 5.73 9.60 16.42
C LEU A 268 6.24 8.57 17.44
N PHE A 269 7.52 8.21 17.36
CA PHE A 269 8.15 7.22 18.24
C PHE A 269 8.97 7.84 19.38
N SER A 270 8.95 9.18 19.52
CA SER A 270 9.55 9.83 20.69
C SER A 270 8.59 9.75 21.89
N PRO A 271 9.12 9.62 23.12
CA PRO A 271 8.31 9.57 24.33
C PRO A 271 7.62 10.91 24.63
#